data_AF-A0A9E6BR49-F1
#
_entry.id   AF-A0A9E6BR49-F1
#
_cell.length_a   1.000
_cell.length_b   1.000
_cell.length_c   1.000
_cell.angle_alpha   90.00
_cell.angle_beta   90.00
_cell.angle_gamma   90.00
#
_symmetry.space_group_name_H-M   'P 1'
#
loop_
_entity.id
_entity.type
_entity.pdbx_description
1 polymer ?
#
loop_
_entity_poly.entity_id
_entity_poly.type
_entity_poly.pdbx_seq_one_letter_code
_entity_poly.pdbx_strand_id
1 'polypeptide(L)'
;LALLAAYVEEVRVGFERWAHKAPLVAVSDDLSHANVLKISDSVIAVREKEDAPNTTYLIFPQMAAKGPASLQEIAQVETGGTVTVDLQELLDAGLAVSNRTATMPDFVRFYNVSVMNPGVLVGIFMGVMLAFVFCALTMKAVGRAAGKMVEEVRRQFREIPGIMEGTADPDYAACVDISTAAAQKEMVLPALLGLLVPVAVGMLLGVGGVMGMLCGGLTAGFAVAIMMANAGGAWDNAKKYIEGGAHGGKGTDAHKATVVGDTVGDPFKDTSGPSLNILIKLMSMVSVVFAGFVVQYGLKLFY
;
A
#
# COMPACT_ATOMS: atom_id res chain seq x y z
N LEU A 1 9.06 7.24 0.41
CA LEU A 1 10.47 6.84 0.13
C LEU A 1 10.97 5.80 1.11
N ALA A 2 11.12 6.10 2.42
CA ALA A 2 11.61 5.11 3.40
C ALA A 2 10.81 3.78 3.42
N LEU A 3 9.48 3.85 3.38
CA LEU A 3 8.62 2.65 3.33
C LEU A 3 8.78 1.83 2.04
N LEU A 4 9.03 2.50 0.91
CA LEU A 4 9.28 1.82 -0.37
C LEU A 4 10.65 1.13 -0.35
N ALA A 5 11.66 1.77 0.24
CA ALA A 5 12.97 1.18 0.44
C ALA A 5 12.89 -0.04 1.38
N ALA A 6 12.12 0.06 2.48
CA ALA A 6 11.88 -1.08 3.37
C ALA A 6 11.19 -2.24 2.65
N TYR A 7 10.23 -1.96 1.77
CA TYR A 7 9.58 -2.99 0.96
C TYR A 7 10.58 -3.70 0.03
N VAL A 8 11.42 -2.94 -0.68
CA VAL A 8 12.46 -3.52 -1.54
C VAL A 8 13.50 -4.30 -0.74
N GLU A 9 13.82 -3.88 0.48
CA GLU A 9 14.71 -4.64 1.35
C GLU A 9 14.10 -5.98 1.78
N GLU A 10 12.81 -6.04 2.11
CA GLU A 10 12.16 -7.34 2.38
C GLU A 10 12.03 -8.21 1.12
N VAL A 11 11.95 -7.61 -0.07
CA VAL A 11 12.07 -8.36 -1.34
C VAL A 11 13.47 -8.98 -1.47
N ARG A 12 14.54 -8.23 -1.17
CA ARG A 12 15.93 -8.73 -1.14
C ARG A 12 16.06 -9.90 -0.18
N VAL A 13 15.59 -9.75 1.06
CA VAL A 13 15.60 -10.79 2.09
C VAL A 13 14.78 -12.01 1.67
N GLY A 14 13.66 -11.79 0.98
CA GLY A 14 12.84 -12.84 0.38
C GLY A 14 13.64 -13.74 -0.57
N PHE A 15 14.43 -13.14 -1.45
CA PHE A 15 15.31 -13.87 -2.37
C PHE A 15 16.41 -14.65 -1.64
N GLU A 16 17.07 -14.05 -0.64
CA GLU A 16 18.10 -14.76 0.13
C GLU A 16 17.54 -15.97 0.87
N ARG A 17 16.36 -15.83 1.49
CA ARG A 17 15.67 -16.94 2.16
C ARG A 17 15.31 -18.05 1.19
N TRP A 18 14.92 -17.72 -0.04
CA TRP A 18 14.64 -18.72 -1.06
C TRP A 18 15.91 -19.46 -1.47
N ALA A 19 17.01 -18.73 -1.72
CA ALA A 19 18.28 -19.33 -2.10
C ALA A 19 18.90 -20.21 -1.01
N HIS A 20 18.79 -19.80 0.27
CA HIS A 20 19.28 -20.59 1.40
C HIS A 20 18.51 -21.91 1.59
N LYS A 21 17.26 -21.98 1.15
CA LYS A 21 16.44 -23.21 1.19
C LYS A 21 16.59 -24.08 -0.05
N ALA A 22 17.21 -23.55 -1.11
CA ALA A 22 17.40 -24.28 -2.35
C ALA A 22 18.46 -25.39 -2.17
N PRO A 23 18.42 -26.45 -3.00
CA PRO A 23 19.42 -27.53 -2.95
C PRO A 23 20.85 -27.00 -3.00
N LEU A 24 21.77 -27.73 -2.35
CA LEU A 24 23.19 -27.37 -2.31
C LEU A 24 23.78 -27.42 -3.73
N VAL A 25 24.36 -26.30 -4.17
CA VAL A 25 25.05 -26.16 -5.45
C VAL A 25 26.51 -26.56 -5.28
N ALA A 26 27.19 -27.06 -6.31
CA ALA A 26 28.64 -27.30 -6.22
C ALA A 26 29.39 -26.00 -5.89
N VAL A 27 30.44 -26.08 -5.06
CA VAL A 27 31.24 -24.90 -4.68
C VAL A 27 31.95 -24.40 -5.94
N SER A 28 31.85 -23.10 -6.18
CA SER A 28 32.46 -22.42 -7.32
C SER A 28 33.34 -21.28 -6.83
N ASP A 29 34.64 -21.56 -6.69
CA ASP A 29 35.64 -20.58 -6.27
C ASP A 29 35.99 -19.58 -7.39
N ASP A 30 35.73 -19.97 -8.65
CA ASP A 30 35.93 -19.16 -9.86
C ASP A 30 34.58 -18.85 -10.52
N LEU A 31 34.24 -17.56 -10.57
CA LEU A 31 32.98 -17.09 -11.15
C LEU A 31 32.94 -17.19 -12.69
N SER A 32 34.08 -17.39 -13.35
CA SER A 32 34.13 -17.62 -14.80
C SER A 32 33.69 -19.03 -15.22
N HIS A 33 33.64 -19.96 -14.25
CA HIS A 33 33.17 -21.34 -14.44
C HIS A 33 32.23 -21.74 -13.30
N ALA A 34 31.29 -20.85 -12.96
CA ALA A 34 30.41 -21.04 -11.81
C ALA A 34 29.35 -22.10 -12.08
N ASN A 35 29.20 -23.05 -11.16
CA ASN A 35 28.02 -23.90 -11.10
C ASN A 35 26.87 -23.10 -10.48
N VAL A 36 25.85 -22.82 -11.28
CA VAL A 36 24.71 -22.00 -10.88
C VAL A 36 23.45 -22.87 -10.82
N LEU A 37 22.64 -22.65 -9.80
CA LEU A 37 21.31 -23.23 -9.66
C LEU A 37 20.27 -22.20 -10.12
N LYS A 38 19.41 -22.59 -11.06
CA LYS A 38 18.30 -21.74 -11.48
C LYS A 38 17.18 -21.79 -10.45
N ILE A 39 17.00 -20.72 -9.68
CA ILE A 39 15.90 -20.59 -8.71
C ILE A 39 14.61 -20.15 -9.41
N SER A 40 14.74 -19.24 -10.38
CA SER A 40 13.66 -18.81 -11.26
C SER A 40 14.24 -18.27 -12.57
N ASP A 41 13.40 -17.95 -13.54
CA ASP A 41 13.82 -17.45 -14.87
C ASP A 41 14.72 -16.21 -14.84
N SER A 42 14.75 -15.46 -13.73
CA SER A 42 15.59 -14.27 -13.60
C SER A 42 16.43 -14.28 -12.31
N VAL A 43 16.50 -15.41 -11.61
CA VAL A 43 17.25 -15.51 -10.33
C VAL A 43 18.02 -16.81 -10.28
N ILE A 44 19.31 -16.70 -9.98
CA ILE A 44 20.21 -17.84 -9.82
C ILE A 44 20.85 -17.82 -8.44
N ALA A 45 21.23 -19.00 -7.95
CA ALA A 45 22.03 -19.18 -6.75
C ALA A 45 23.38 -19.80 -7.08
N VAL A 46 24.42 -19.31 -6.41
CA VAL A 46 25.78 -19.82 -6.50
C VAL A 46 26.32 -20.04 -5.10
N ARG A 47 27.05 -21.12 -4.89
CA ARG A 47 27.78 -21.34 -3.65
C ARG A 47 29.25 -21.01 -3.87
N GLU A 48 29.70 -19.89 -3.31
CA GLU A 48 31.07 -19.39 -3.48
C GLU A 48 32.08 -20.04 -2.53
N LYS A 49 31.63 -20.63 -1.41
CA LYS A 49 32.49 -21.33 -0.44
C LYS A 49 31.77 -22.52 0.15
N GLU A 50 32.52 -23.54 0.54
CA GLU A 50 31.97 -24.80 1.07
C GLU A 50 31.12 -24.59 2.34
N ASP A 51 31.58 -23.71 3.24
CA ASP A 51 30.90 -23.35 4.51
C ASP A 51 30.02 -22.09 4.43
N ALA A 52 29.76 -21.55 3.23
CA ALA A 52 28.93 -20.37 3.05
C ALA A 52 27.53 -20.73 2.50
N PRO A 53 26.48 -20.01 2.91
CA PRO A 53 25.17 -20.16 2.30
C PRO A 53 25.19 -19.69 0.84
N ASN A 54 24.26 -20.21 0.03
CA ASN A 54 24.11 -19.82 -1.38
C ASN A 54 23.92 -18.31 -1.54
N THR A 55 24.75 -17.66 -2.35
CA THR A 55 24.60 -16.27 -2.77
C THR A 55 23.61 -16.18 -3.92
N THR A 56 22.68 -15.23 -3.85
CA THR A 56 21.69 -14.99 -4.91
C THR A 56 22.17 -13.92 -5.89
N TYR A 57 22.00 -14.17 -7.17
CA TYR A 57 22.22 -13.19 -8.24
C TYR A 57 20.93 -12.95 -9.03
N LEU A 58 20.65 -11.69 -9.29
CA LEU A 58 19.52 -11.23 -10.09
C LEU A 58 19.99 -11.05 -11.53
N ILE A 59 19.31 -11.69 -12.48
CA ILE A 59 19.55 -11.55 -13.91
C ILE A 59 18.58 -10.54 -14.48
N PHE A 60 19.07 -9.53 -15.19
CA PHE A 60 18.21 -8.55 -15.83
C PHE A 60 17.63 -9.10 -17.14
N PRO A 61 16.30 -9.30 -17.26
CA PRO A 61 15.69 -10.05 -18.37
C PRO A 61 15.69 -9.31 -19.73
N GLN A 62 16.29 -8.11 -19.83
CA GLN A 62 16.21 -7.28 -21.04
C GLN A 62 17.03 -7.80 -22.24
N MET A 63 17.83 -8.87 -22.10
CA MET A 63 18.72 -9.34 -23.17
C MET A 63 18.76 -10.87 -23.37
N ALA A 64 17.81 -11.66 -22.85
CA ALA A 64 17.90 -13.13 -22.92
C ALA A 64 18.01 -13.70 -24.36
N ALA A 65 17.43 -13.03 -25.36
CA ALA A 65 17.46 -13.50 -26.76
C ALA A 65 18.69 -13.05 -27.57
N LYS A 66 19.49 -12.09 -27.08
CA LYS A 66 20.70 -11.54 -27.76
C LYS A 66 21.93 -11.49 -26.86
N GLY A 67 21.84 -12.09 -25.68
CA GLY A 67 22.89 -12.06 -24.67
C GLY A 67 23.99 -13.08 -24.92
N PRO A 68 25.07 -13.01 -24.13
CA PRO A 68 26.16 -13.99 -24.13
C PRO A 68 25.66 -15.42 -23.91
N ALA A 69 26.46 -16.41 -24.33
CA ALA A 69 26.10 -17.83 -24.32
C ALA A 69 25.61 -18.30 -22.94
N SER A 70 26.25 -17.82 -21.86
CA SER A 70 25.88 -18.03 -20.47
C SER A 70 24.39 -17.74 -20.16
N LEU A 71 23.79 -16.69 -20.74
CA LEU A 71 22.35 -16.40 -20.54
C LEU A 71 21.44 -17.40 -21.26
N GLN A 72 21.85 -17.86 -22.44
CA GLN A 72 21.09 -18.83 -23.22
C GLN A 72 21.09 -20.19 -22.53
N GLU A 73 22.22 -20.58 -21.95
CA GLU A 73 22.38 -21.80 -21.17
C GLU A 73 21.50 -21.79 -19.91
N ILE A 74 21.47 -20.68 -19.15
CA ILE A 74 20.56 -20.53 -18.01
C ILE A 74 19.09 -20.56 -18.45
N ALA A 75 18.77 -19.97 -19.60
CA ALA A 75 17.40 -19.94 -20.11
C ALA A 75 16.87 -21.34 -20.47
N GLN A 76 17.73 -22.21 -21.02
CA GLN A 76 17.37 -23.57 -21.43
C GLN A 76 17.18 -24.56 -20.27
N VAL A 77 17.77 -24.27 -19.10
CA VAL A 77 17.69 -25.13 -17.93
C VAL A 77 16.35 -24.94 -17.22
N GLU A 78 15.74 -26.04 -16.76
CA GLU A 78 14.51 -25.97 -15.98
C GLU A 78 14.75 -25.37 -14.59
N THR A 79 13.72 -24.77 -13.99
CA THR A 79 13.83 -24.25 -12.62
C THR A 79 14.16 -25.40 -11.65
N GLY A 80 15.20 -25.23 -10.84
CA GLY A 80 15.77 -26.26 -9.96
C GLY A 80 16.92 -27.06 -10.58
N GLY A 81 17.20 -26.88 -11.88
CA GLY A 81 18.37 -27.45 -12.54
C GLY A 81 19.65 -26.63 -12.30
N THR A 82 20.79 -27.30 -12.43
CA THR A 82 22.12 -26.69 -12.36
C THR A 82 22.77 -26.60 -13.73
N VAL A 83 23.56 -25.56 -13.95
CA VAL A 83 24.34 -25.35 -15.17
C VAL A 83 25.65 -24.64 -14.84
N THR A 84 26.70 -24.91 -15.60
CA THR A 84 27.98 -24.19 -15.45
C THR A 84 28.02 -23.07 -16.45
N VAL A 85 28.27 -21.84 -15.99
CA VAL A 85 28.30 -20.64 -16.83
C VAL A 85 29.39 -19.68 -16.41
N ASP A 86 29.78 -18.79 -17.32
CA ASP A 86 30.61 -17.63 -17.00
C ASP A 86 29.73 -16.54 -16.39
N LEU A 87 29.67 -16.51 -15.06
CA LEU A 87 28.94 -15.49 -14.32
C LEU A 87 29.72 -14.16 -14.27
N GLN A 88 31.05 -14.20 -14.34
CA GLN A 88 31.89 -13.01 -14.35
C GLN A 88 31.60 -12.15 -15.58
N GLU A 89 31.46 -12.76 -16.77
CA GLU A 89 31.04 -12.09 -17.99
C GLU A 89 29.70 -11.37 -17.81
N LEU A 90 28.74 -11.99 -17.13
CA LEU A 90 27.42 -11.39 -16.89
C LEU A 90 27.46 -10.20 -15.92
N LEU A 91 28.32 -10.28 -14.90
CA LEU A 91 28.55 -9.19 -13.95
C LEU A 91 29.24 -8.01 -14.64
N ASP A 92 30.29 -8.28 -15.41
CA ASP A 92 31.06 -7.26 -16.13
C ASP A 92 30.22 -6.58 -17.22
N ALA A 93 29.34 -7.33 -17.89
CA ALA A 93 28.37 -6.81 -18.84
C ALA A 93 27.20 -6.04 -18.19
N GLY A 94 27.09 -6.04 -16.85
CA GLY A 94 25.97 -5.42 -16.13
C GLY A 94 24.62 -6.08 -16.42
N LEU A 95 24.63 -7.37 -16.75
CA LEU A 95 23.47 -8.22 -17.04
C LEU A 95 23.04 -9.03 -15.81
N ALA A 96 23.92 -9.17 -14.82
CA ALA A 96 23.60 -9.71 -13.51
C ALA A 96 24.10 -8.78 -12.39
N VAL A 97 23.50 -8.90 -11.22
CA VAL A 97 23.97 -8.23 -9.99
C VAL A 97 23.78 -9.16 -8.79
N SER A 98 24.71 -9.12 -7.83
CA SER A 98 24.53 -9.82 -6.56
C SER A 98 23.39 -9.19 -5.78
N ASN A 99 22.45 -10.00 -5.28
CA ASN A 99 21.31 -9.54 -4.50
C ASN A 99 21.75 -8.77 -3.23
N ARG A 100 22.92 -9.10 -2.66
CA ARG A 100 23.46 -8.43 -1.48
C ARG A 100 23.91 -7.01 -1.73
N THR A 101 24.44 -6.71 -2.92
CA THR A 101 24.97 -5.39 -3.29
C THR A 101 24.01 -4.60 -4.18
N ALA A 102 22.92 -5.23 -4.65
CA ALA A 102 21.92 -4.60 -5.49
C ALA A 102 21.35 -3.33 -4.83
N THR A 103 21.25 -2.27 -5.61
CA THR A 103 20.73 -0.97 -5.21
C THR A 103 19.26 -0.82 -5.61
N MET A 104 18.59 0.22 -5.12
CA MET A 104 17.20 0.50 -5.51
C MET A 104 17.01 0.65 -7.04
N PRO A 105 17.89 1.34 -7.79
CA PRO A 105 17.88 1.32 -9.26
C PRO A 105 17.94 -0.07 -9.88
N ASP A 106 18.71 -0.99 -9.29
CA ASP A 106 18.82 -2.37 -9.79
C ASP A 106 17.48 -3.09 -9.64
N PHE A 107 16.80 -2.96 -8.50
CA PHE A 107 15.46 -3.52 -8.32
C PHE A 107 14.41 -2.87 -9.24
N VAL A 108 14.52 -1.56 -9.48
CA VAL A 108 13.69 -0.85 -10.46
C VAL A 108 13.90 -1.42 -11.87
N ARG A 109 15.15 -1.70 -12.27
CA ARG A 109 15.46 -2.32 -13.55
C ARG A 109 14.98 -3.76 -13.62
N PHE A 110 15.24 -4.56 -12.57
CA PHE A 110 14.88 -5.97 -12.47
C PHE A 110 13.37 -6.18 -12.61
N TYR A 111 12.58 -5.40 -11.87
CA TYR A 111 11.12 -5.45 -11.94
C TYR A 111 10.52 -4.53 -13.03
N ASN A 112 11.34 -3.96 -13.91
CA ASN A 112 10.91 -3.02 -14.94
C ASN A 112 9.88 -2.00 -14.41
N VAL A 113 10.24 -1.30 -13.33
CA VAL A 113 9.38 -0.32 -12.64
C VAL A 113 9.33 0.97 -13.46
N SER A 114 8.69 0.86 -14.62
CA SER A 114 8.42 1.93 -15.57
C SER A 114 6.92 2.14 -15.66
N VAL A 115 6.49 3.37 -15.91
CA VAL A 115 5.07 3.68 -16.19
C VAL A 115 4.58 3.02 -17.48
N MET A 116 5.50 2.58 -18.34
CA MET A 116 5.19 1.82 -19.56
C MET A 116 4.98 0.33 -19.29
N ASN A 117 5.32 -0.16 -18.09
CA ASN A 117 5.01 -1.53 -17.68
C ASN A 117 3.53 -1.60 -17.25
N PRO A 118 2.68 -2.41 -17.91
CA PRO A 118 1.26 -2.50 -17.59
C PRO A 118 0.98 -2.88 -16.13
N GLY A 119 1.77 -3.80 -15.55
CA GLY A 119 1.58 -4.23 -14.16
C GLY A 119 1.81 -3.10 -13.16
N VAL A 120 2.82 -2.27 -13.41
CA VAL A 120 3.14 -1.09 -12.59
C VAL A 120 2.08 -0.01 -12.78
N LEU A 121 1.67 0.25 -14.02
CA LEU A 121 0.65 1.26 -14.34
C LEU A 121 -0.71 0.93 -13.71
N VAL A 122 -1.16 -0.33 -13.81
CA VAL A 122 -2.37 -0.82 -13.14
C VAL A 122 -2.20 -0.69 -11.62
N GLY A 123 -1.03 -1.06 -11.09
CA GLY A 123 -0.69 -0.82 -9.68
C GLY A 123 -0.92 0.62 -9.27
N ILE A 124 -0.38 1.60 -10.00
CA ILE A 124 -0.54 3.03 -9.73
C ILE A 124 -2.03 3.42 -9.69
N PHE A 125 -2.80 3.06 -10.71
CA PHE A 125 -4.23 3.36 -10.74
C PHE A 125 -5.00 2.73 -9.58
N MET A 126 -4.68 1.48 -9.22
CA MET A 126 -5.23 0.82 -8.04
C MET A 126 -4.91 1.60 -6.76
N GLY A 127 -3.66 2.03 -6.58
CA GLY A 127 -3.24 2.85 -5.44
C GLY A 127 -4.04 4.16 -5.33
N VAL A 128 -4.19 4.87 -6.45
CA VAL A 128 -4.99 6.12 -6.52
C VAL A 128 -6.45 5.84 -6.17
N MET A 129 -7.04 4.81 -6.79
CA MET A 129 -8.44 4.44 -6.56
C MET A 129 -8.68 4.07 -5.09
N LEU A 130 -7.78 3.34 -4.44
CA LEU A 130 -7.92 2.93 -3.04
C LEU A 130 -8.05 4.12 -2.10
N ALA A 131 -7.32 5.22 -2.34
CA ALA A 131 -7.46 6.43 -1.54
C ALA A 131 -8.89 6.99 -1.61
N PHE A 132 -9.45 7.11 -2.82
CA PHE A 132 -10.80 7.63 -3.01
C PHE A 132 -11.89 6.66 -2.53
N VAL A 133 -11.72 5.35 -2.76
CA VAL A 133 -12.66 4.32 -2.27
C VAL A 133 -12.68 4.31 -0.75
N PHE A 134 -11.51 4.37 -0.10
CA PHE A 134 -11.43 4.43 1.35
C PHE A 134 -12.17 5.65 1.90
N CYS A 135 -11.93 6.83 1.34
CA CYS A 135 -12.65 8.05 1.72
C CYS A 135 -14.16 7.92 1.50
N ALA A 136 -14.59 7.35 0.37
CA ALA A 136 -16.01 7.14 0.09
C ALA A 136 -16.65 6.23 1.13
N LEU A 137 -15.98 5.15 1.53
CA LEU A 137 -16.48 4.23 2.56
C LEU A 137 -16.62 4.92 3.91
N THR A 138 -15.59 5.65 4.37
CA THR A 138 -15.61 6.34 5.66
C THR A 138 -16.64 7.47 5.69
N MET A 139 -16.72 8.29 4.65
CA MET A 139 -17.73 9.37 4.59
C MET A 139 -19.16 8.81 4.55
N LYS A 140 -19.39 7.74 3.77
CA LYS A 140 -20.72 7.11 3.71
C LYS A 140 -21.10 6.45 5.04
N ALA A 141 -20.13 5.92 5.79
CA ALA A 141 -20.33 5.38 7.12
C ALA A 141 -20.73 6.47 8.12
N VAL A 142 -19.98 7.58 8.16
CA VAL A 142 -20.32 8.73 9.02
C VAL A 142 -21.70 9.29 8.66
N GLY A 143 -22.01 9.44 7.37
CA GLY A 143 -23.34 9.91 6.93
C GLY A 143 -24.49 9.01 7.40
N ARG A 144 -24.32 7.68 7.36
CA ARG A 144 -25.32 6.74 7.91
C ARG A 144 -25.48 6.87 9.41
N ALA A 145 -24.37 6.97 10.14
CA ALA A 145 -24.39 7.11 11.61
C ALA A 145 -25.02 8.45 12.04
N ALA A 146 -24.64 9.54 11.38
CA ALA A 146 -25.19 10.87 11.60
C ALA A 146 -26.69 10.93 11.30
N GLY A 147 -27.16 10.27 10.22
CA GLY A 147 -28.59 10.17 9.92
C GLY A 147 -29.39 9.54 11.05
N LYS A 148 -28.92 8.39 11.57
CA LYS A 148 -29.54 7.73 12.74
C LYS A 148 -29.51 8.59 13.99
N MET A 149 -28.40 9.30 14.23
CA MET A 149 -28.27 10.23 15.35
C MET A 149 -29.30 11.35 15.26
N VAL A 150 -29.51 11.94 14.07
CA VAL A 150 -30.50 12.99 13.85
C VAL A 150 -31.92 12.48 14.08
N GLU A 151 -32.24 11.27 13.60
CA GLU A 151 -33.54 10.65 13.84
C GLU A 151 -33.81 10.40 15.32
N GLU A 152 -32.81 9.91 16.05
CA GLU A 152 -32.93 9.67 17.49
C GLU A 152 -33.10 10.96 18.29
N VAL A 153 -32.30 11.99 18.01
CA VAL A 153 -32.43 13.30 18.67
C VAL A 153 -33.81 13.91 18.39
N ARG A 154 -34.31 13.80 17.16
CA ARG A 154 -35.67 14.26 16.80
C ARG A 154 -36.75 13.47 17.51
N ARG A 155 -36.57 12.16 17.68
CA ARG A 155 -37.49 11.30 18.44
C ARG A 155 -37.56 11.75 19.88
N GLN A 156 -36.42 11.97 20.54
CA GLN A 156 -36.36 12.44 21.93
C GLN A 156 -37.04 13.80 22.11
N PHE A 157 -36.77 14.77 21.22
CA PHE A 157 -37.45 16.08 21.27
C PHE A 157 -38.97 16.01 21.09
N ARG A 158 -39.48 15.01 20.36
CA ARG A 158 -40.92 14.83 20.13
C ARG A 158 -41.62 14.05 21.23
N GLU A 159 -40.96 13.02 21.77
CA GLU A 159 -41.59 12.00 22.62
C GLU A 159 -41.35 12.20 24.11
N ILE A 160 -40.29 12.90 24.52
CA ILE A 160 -39.97 13.13 25.93
C ILE A 160 -40.41 14.55 26.31
N PRO A 161 -41.49 14.70 27.10
CA PRO A 161 -41.97 16.01 27.54
C PRO A 161 -40.94 16.69 28.45
N GLY A 162 -40.73 18.00 28.31
CA GLY A 162 -39.83 18.77 29.16
C GLY A 162 -38.41 18.93 28.62
N ILE A 163 -38.00 18.22 27.54
CA ILE A 163 -36.64 18.36 26.99
C ILE A 163 -36.45 19.76 26.37
N MET A 164 -37.41 20.23 25.57
CA MET A 164 -37.30 21.54 24.91
C MET A 164 -37.44 22.69 25.92
N GLU A 165 -38.13 22.45 27.02
CA GLU A 165 -38.28 23.37 28.16
C GLU A 165 -37.09 23.31 29.13
N GLY A 166 -36.18 22.34 28.96
CA GLY A 166 -35.01 22.14 29.81
C GLY A 166 -35.32 21.59 31.21
N THR A 167 -36.49 20.98 31.40
CA THR A 167 -36.96 20.42 32.68
C THR A 167 -36.82 18.91 32.78
N ALA A 168 -36.52 18.23 31.67
CA ALA A 168 -36.27 16.79 31.61
C ALA A 168 -34.89 16.49 30.98
N ASP A 169 -34.24 15.44 31.47
CA ASP A 169 -32.93 15.02 30.96
C ASP A 169 -33.07 14.19 29.67
N PRO A 170 -32.24 14.46 28.64
CA PRO A 170 -32.17 13.62 27.44
C PRO A 170 -31.62 12.22 27.70
N ASP A 171 -31.98 11.26 26.84
CA ASP A 171 -31.36 9.93 26.85
C ASP A 171 -30.06 9.95 26.06
N TYR A 172 -28.97 10.26 26.76
CA TYR A 172 -27.63 10.25 26.18
C TYR A 172 -27.13 8.84 25.83
N ALA A 173 -27.60 7.80 26.54
CA ALA A 173 -27.14 6.43 26.34
C ALA A 173 -27.54 5.92 24.95
N ALA A 174 -28.77 6.21 24.51
CA ALA A 174 -29.24 5.86 23.17
C ALA A 174 -28.32 6.43 22.06
N CYS A 175 -27.92 7.69 22.18
CA CYS A 175 -27.01 8.34 21.23
C CYS A 175 -25.61 7.67 21.23
N VAL A 176 -25.07 7.37 22.42
CA VAL A 176 -23.78 6.67 22.57
C VAL A 176 -23.85 5.29 21.93
N ASP A 177 -24.92 4.54 22.13
CA ASP A 177 -25.09 3.19 21.58
C ASP A 177 -25.15 3.21 20.04
N ILE A 178 -25.87 4.17 19.45
CA ILE A 178 -25.94 4.34 18.00
C ILE A 178 -24.55 4.59 17.41
N SER A 179 -23.81 5.55 17.97
CA SER A 179 -22.48 5.91 17.47
C SER A 179 -21.47 4.77 17.65
N THR A 180 -21.50 4.09 18.80
CA THR A 180 -20.59 2.98 19.13
C THR A 180 -20.81 1.79 18.21
N ALA A 181 -22.06 1.34 18.07
CA ALA A 181 -22.40 0.20 17.22
C ALA A 181 -22.11 0.48 15.74
N ALA A 182 -22.37 1.71 15.28
CA ALA A 182 -22.05 2.12 13.91
C ALA A 182 -20.53 2.15 13.68
N ALA A 183 -19.76 2.77 14.57
CA ALA A 183 -18.30 2.84 14.43
C ALA A 183 -17.66 1.44 14.36
N GLN A 184 -18.07 0.53 15.25
CA GLN A 184 -17.53 -0.83 15.30
C GLN A 184 -17.86 -1.64 14.04
N LYS A 185 -19.08 -1.51 13.51
CA LYS A 185 -19.49 -2.24 12.32
C LYS A 185 -18.83 -1.67 11.05
N GLU A 186 -18.78 -0.35 10.94
CA GLU A 186 -18.38 0.32 9.71
C GLU A 186 -16.85 0.39 9.53
N MET A 187 -16.06 0.26 10.59
CA MET A 187 -14.58 0.24 10.52
C MET A 187 -14.01 -1.04 9.90
N VAL A 188 -14.76 -2.14 9.91
CA VAL A 188 -14.26 -3.46 9.47
C VAL A 188 -13.91 -3.45 7.98
N LEU A 189 -14.80 -2.91 7.15
CA LEU A 189 -14.61 -2.96 5.70
C LEU A 189 -13.41 -2.13 5.21
N PRO A 190 -13.23 -0.85 5.63
CA PRO A 190 -12.02 -0.09 5.28
C PRO A 190 -10.73 -0.73 5.80
N ALA A 191 -10.74 -1.33 6.98
CA ALA A 191 -9.57 -2.02 7.54
C ALA A 191 -9.19 -3.26 6.72
N LEU A 192 -10.18 -4.09 6.37
CA LEU A 192 -9.97 -5.27 5.51
C LEU A 192 -9.45 -4.89 4.14
N LEU A 193 -9.94 -3.79 3.56
CA LEU A 193 -9.45 -3.27 2.28
C LEU A 193 -7.95 -2.93 2.35
N GLY A 194 -7.51 -2.26 3.41
CA GLY A 194 -6.10 -1.94 3.62
C GLY A 194 -5.20 -3.17 3.85
N LEU A 195 -5.76 -4.28 4.34
CA LEU A 195 -5.03 -5.53 4.60
C LEU A 195 -4.99 -6.45 3.36
N LEU A 196 -6.12 -6.64 2.69
CA LEU A 196 -6.26 -7.65 1.64
C LEU A 196 -5.74 -7.16 0.30
N VAL A 197 -5.93 -5.88 -0.02
CA VAL A 197 -5.57 -5.35 -1.35
C VAL A 197 -4.06 -5.42 -1.62
N PRO A 198 -3.16 -5.07 -0.67
CA PRO A 198 -1.73 -5.19 -0.92
C PRO A 198 -1.29 -6.62 -1.24
N VAL A 199 -1.86 -7.61 -0.53
CA VAL A 199 -1.61 -9.03 -0.77
C VAL A 199 -2.14 -9.46 -2.13
N ALA A 200 -3.38 -9.10 -2.46
CA ALA A 200 -3.98 -9.42 -3.76
C ALA A 200 -3.18 -8.82 -4.93
N VAL A 201 -2.79 -7.54 -4.83
CA VAL A 201 -1.97 -6.89 -5.86
C VAL A 201 -0.59 -7.52 -5.94
N GLY A 202 0.04 -7.89 -4.83
CA GLY A 202 1.30 -8.62 -4.85
C GLY A 202 1.18 -9.97 -5.54
N MET A 203 0.14 -10.72 -5.24
CA MET A 203 -0.08 -12.03 -5.85
C MET A 203 -0.41 -11.96 -7.34
N LEU A 204 -1.14 -10.94 -7.79
CA LEU A 204 -1.58 -10.82 -9.18
C LEU A 204 -0.59 -10.02 -10.06
N LEU A 205 -0.03 -8.92 -9.55
CA LEU A 205 0.79 -7.99 -10.34
C LEU A 205 2.29 -8.04 -9.95
N GLY A 206 2.64 -8.86 -8.96
CA GLY A 206 4.01 -9.01 -8.48
C GLY A 206 4.54 -7.77 -7.76
N VAL A 207 5.86 -7.78 -7.52
CA VAL A 207 6.55 -6.71 -6.79
C VAL A 207 6.44 -5.36 -7.51
N GLY A 208 6.59 -5.33 -8.85
CA GLY A 208 6.44 -4.10 -9.64
C GLY A 208 5.06 -3.47 -9.50
N GLY A 209 3.98 -4.28 -9.51
CA GLY A 209 2.62 -3.79 -9.28
C GLY A 209 2.40 -3.24 -7.86
N VAL A 210 2.98 -3.88 -6.84
CA VAL A 210 2.94 -3.38 -5.46
C VAL A 210 3.67 -2.04 -5.34
N MET A 211 4.85 -1.90 -5.94
CA MET A 211 5.56 -0.62 -5.99
C MET A 211 4.72 0.48 -6.67
N GLY A 212 4.04 0.14 -7.76
CA GLY A 212 3.11 1.04 -8.44
C GLY A 212 1.97 1.48 -7.52
N MET A 213 1.29 0.54 -6.86
CA MET A 213 0.20 0.82 -5.91
C MET A 213 0.63 1.66 -4.73
N LEU A 214 1.78 1.38 -4.12
CA LEU A 214 2.30 2.19 -3.01
C LEU A 214 2.64 3.62 -3.48
N CYS A 215 3.15 3.78 -4.70
CA CYS A 215 3.43 5.10 -5.29
C CYS A 215 2.13 5.88 -5.57
N GLY A 216 1.16 5.27 -6.24
CA GLY A 216 -0.14 5.88 -6.53
C GLY A 216 -0.93 6.22 -5.26
N GLY A 217 -0.97 5.30 -4.29
CA GLY A 217 -1.66 5.50 -3.01
C GLY A 217 -1.02 6.60 -2.16
N LEU A 218 0.32 6.68 -2.14
CA LEU A 218 1.03 7.75 -1.44
C LEU A 218 0.74 9.12 -2.07
N THR A 219 0.90 9.24 -3.40
CA THR A 219 0.76 10.53 -4.10
C THR A 219 -0.66 11.07 -4.03
N ALA A 220 -1.67 10.27 -4.37
CA ALA A 220 -3.06 10.70 -4.31
C ALA A 220 -3.55 10.81 -2.85
N GLY A 221 -3.26 9.82 -2.01
CA GLY A 221 -3.73 9.80 -0.63
C GLY A 221 -3.18 10.97 0.19
N PHE A 222 -1.92 11.37 0.00
CA PHE A 222 -1.35 12.55 0.65
C PHE A 222 -2.06 13.84 0.23
N ALA A 223 -2.25 14.05 -1.08
CA ALA A 223 -2.91 15.24 -1.61
C ALA A 223 -4.36 15.36 -1.11
N VAL A 224 -5.11 14.26 -1.14
CA VAL A 224 -6.50 14.20 -0.67
C VAL A 224 -6.57 14.39 0.85
N ALA A 225 -5.66 13.78 1.62
CA ALA A 225 -5.63 13.93 3.07
C ALA A 225 -5.45 15.39 3.50
N ILE A 226 -4.51 16.11 2.87
CA ILE A 226 -4.28 17.53 3.13
C ILE A 226 -5.49 18.36 2.73
N MET A 227 -6.03 18.12 1.53
CA MET A 227 -7.22 18.82 1.06
C MET A 227 -8.38 18.67 2.05
N MET A 228 -8.65 17.45 2.51
CA MET A 228 -9.75 17.18 3.45
C MET A 228 -9.53 17.83 4.80
N ALA A 229 -8.34 17.71 5.38
CA ALA A 229 -8.02 18.33 6.66
C ALA A 229 -8.14 19.86 6.61
N ASN A 230 -7.61 20.49 5.56
CA ASN A 230 -7.64 21.94 5.41
C ASN A 230 -9.04 22.46 5.09
N ALA A 231 -9.79 21.79 4.21
CA ALA A 231 -11.15 22.19 3.88
C ALA A 231 -12.07 22.09 5.11
N GLY A 232 -12.02 20.97 5.85
CA GLY A 232 -12.79 20.81 7.08
C GLY A 232 -12.42 21.83 8.15
N GLY A 233 -11.12 22.10 8.35
CA GLY A 233 -10.67 23.11 9.31
C GLY A 233 -11.06 24.54 8.90
N ALA A 234 -11.05 24.84 7.60
CA ALA A 234 -11.49 26.14 7.09
C ALA A 234 -12.99 26.37 7.34
N TRP A 235 -13.83 25.35 7.11
CA TRP A 235 -15.27 25.46 7.38
C TRP A 235 -15.59 25.63 8.87
N ASP A 236 -14.94 24.87 9.77
CA ASP A 236 -15.11 25.06 11.22
C ASP A 236 -14.67 26.46 11.67
N ASN A 237 -13.53 26.95 11.17
CA ASN A 237 -13.04 28.29 11.48
C ASN A 237 -13.94 29.40 10.92
N ALA A 238 -14.50 29.21 9.72
CA ALA A 238 -15.46 30.15 9.15
C ALA A 238 -16.75 30.22 9.99
N LYS A 239 -17.25 29.08 10.50
CA LYS A 239 -18.36 29.05 11.45
C LYS A 239 -18.01 29.81 12.72
N LYS A 240 -16.87 29.50 13.36
CA LYS A 240 -16.40 30.19 14.59
C LYS A 240 -16.23 31.70 14.39
N TYR A 241 -15.76 32.13 13.22
CA TYR A 241 -15.61 33.54 12.88
C TYR A 241 -16.96 34.28 12.89
N ILE A 242 -18.00 33.68 12.29
CA ILE A 242 -19.36 34.23 12.33
C ILE A 242 -19.93 34.16 13.75
N GLU A 243 -19.71 33.07 14.48
CA GLU A 243 -20.13 32.96 15.89
C GLU A 243 -19.50 34.03 16.79
N GLY A 244 -18.33 34.55 16.42
CA GLY A 244 -17.64 35.67 17.07
C GLY A 244 -18.22 37.06 16.77
N GLY A 245 -19.28 37.15 15.97
CA GLY A 245 -20.01 38.40 15.70
C GLY A 245 -19.81 38.97 14.29
N ALA A 246 -18.92 38.38 13.48
CA ALA A 246 -18.84 38.74 12.07
C ALA A 246 -20.12 38.35 11.33
N HIS A 247 -20.49 39.11 10.29
CA HIS A 247 -21.67 38.84 9.46
C HIS A 247 -22.99 38.67 10.24
N GLY A 248 -23.13 39.34 11.38
CA GLY A 248 -24.37 39.40 12.16
C GLY A 248 -24.51 38.33 13.24
N GLY A 249 -23.53 37.44 13.41
CA GLY A 249 -23.49 36.53 14.56
C GLY A 249 -24.41 35.31 14.45
N LYS A 250 -24.60 34.64 15.60
CA LYS A 250 -25.38 33.41 15.73
C LYS A 250 -26.84 33.60 15.33
N GLY A 251 -27.40 32.58 14.66
CA GLY A 251 -28.81 32.53 14.26
C GLY A 251 -29.12 33.18 12.90
N THR A 252 -28.18 33.94 12.33
CA THR A 252 -28.28 34.50 10.97
C THR A 252 -28.24 33.41 9.89
N ASP A 253 -28.66 33.77 8.67
CA ASP A 253 -28.57 32.84 7.53
C ASP A 253 -27.12 32.52 7.17
N ALA A 254 -26.21 33.49 7.33
CA ALA A 254 -24.77 33.26 7.16
C ALA A 254 -24.25 32.23 8.18
N HIS A 255 -24.67 32.31 9.44
CA HIS A 255 -24.33 31.33 10.46
C HIS A 255 -24.88 29.93 10.14
N LYS A 256 -26.15 29.83 9.71
CA LYS A 256 -26.73 28.54 9.31
C LYS A 256 -25.98 27.92 8.13
N ALA A 257 -25.57 28.73 7.14
CA ALA A 257 -24.80 28.25 6.00
C ALA A 257 -23.42 27.72 6.39
N THR A 258 -22.71 28.40 7.32
CA THR A 258 -21.42 27.92 7.80
C THR A 258 -21.52 26.70 8.72
N VAL A 259 -22.61 26.57 9.48
CA VAL A 259 -22.92 25.32 10.22
C VAL A 259 -23.09 24.16 9.25
N VAL A 260 -23.80 24.35 8.12
CA VAL A 260 -23.89 23.30 7.09
C VAL A 260 -22.50 22.95 6.52
N GLY A 261 -21.68 23.96 6.20
CA GLY A 261 -20.30 23.73 5.73
C GLY A 261 -19.44 22.94 6.73
N ASP A 262 -19.53 23.27 8.02
CA ASP A 262 -18.82 22.57 9.09
C ASP A 262 -19.26 21.10 9.20
N THR A 263 -20.57 20.83 9.17
CA THR A 263 -21.09 19.45 9.21
C THR A 263 -20.70 18.60 7.99
N VAL A 264 -20.46 19.23 6.83
CA VAL A 264 -19.86 18.55 5.66
C VAL A 264 -18.35 18.33 5.88
N GLY A 265 -17.69 19.26 6.56
CA GLY A 265 -16.27 19.23 6.89
C GLY A 265 -15.90 18.20 7.97
N ASP A 266 -16.76 17.91 8.94
CA ASP A 266 -16.50 16.96 10.03
C ASP A 266 -16.01 15.58 9.54
N PRO A 267 -16.69 14.87 8.62
CA PRO A 267 -16.18 13.60 8.10
C PRO A 267 -14.88 13.75 7.28
N PHE A 268 -14.57 14.94 6.78
CA PHE A 268 -13.32 15.22 6.06
C PHE A 268 -12.15 15.34 7.06
N LYS A 269 -12.24 16.25 8.04
CA LYS A 269 -11.14 16.54 8.98
C LYS A 269 -10.99 15.53 10.11
N ASP A 270 -12.08 14.89 10.56
CA ASP A 270 -12.07 14.06 11.78
C ASP A 270 -12.16 12.56 11.50
N THR A 271 -12.45 12.16 10.26
CA THR A 271 -12.52 10.74 9.88
C THR A 271 -11.62 10.42 8.69
N SER A 272 -11.96 10.92 7.51
CA SER A 272 -11.36 10.42 6.26
C SER A 272 -9.94 10.94 6.04
N GLY A 273 -9.73 12.24 6.23
CA GLY A 273 -8.44 12.90 6.02
C GLY A 273 -7.32 12.32 6.89
N PRO A 274 -7.47 12.28 8.23
CA PRO A 274 -6.45 11.69 9.11
C PRO A 274 -6.24 10.20 8.85
N SER A 275 -7.32 9.45 8.55
CA SER A 275 -7.25 8.00 8.36
C SER A 275 -6.53 7.58 7.07
N LEU A 276 -6.50 8.43 6.04
CA LEU A 276 -5.72 8.16 4.83
C LEU A 276 -4.23 7.98 5.12
N ASN A 277 -3.67 8.75 6.06
CA ASN A 277 -2.27 8.58 6.46
C ASN A 277 -2.01 7.22 7.10
N ILE A 278 -2.98 6.72 7.86
CA ILE A 278 -2.92 5.39 8.48
C ILE A 278 -3.04 4.31 7.40
N LEU A 279 -3.96 4.46 6.45
CA LEU A 279 -4.14 3.52 5.34
C LEU A 279 -2.85 3.36 4.54
N ILE A 280 -2.18 4.46 4.15
CA ILE A 280 -0.93 4.42 3.38
C ILE A 280 0.16 3.66 4.15
N LYS A 281 0.30 3.93 5.45
CA LYS A 281 1.27 3.24 6.31
C LYS A 281 0.92 1.76 6.46
N LEU A 282 -0.34 1.43 6.69
CA LEU A 282 -0.82 0.06 6.82
C LEU A 282 -0.56 -0.74 5.55
N MET A 283 -0.94 -0.23 4.38
CA MET A 283 -0.70 -0.89 3.10
C MET A 283 0.79 -1.12 2.85
N SER A 284 1.63 -0.15 3.22
CA SER A 284 3.09 -0.29 3.13
C SER A 284 3.61 -1.38 4.05
N MET A 285 3.18 -1.40 5.32
CA MET A 285 3.60 -2.41 6.29
C MET A 285 3.15 -3.82 5.90
N VAL A 286 1.93 -3.97 5.40
CA VAL A 286 1.43 -5.26 4.89
C VAL A 286 2.27 -5.70 3.68
N SER A 287 2.57 -4.78 2.75
CA SER A 287 3.42 -5.09 1.60
C SER A 287 4.80 -5.58 2.03
N VAL A 288 5.42 -4.92 3.02
CA VAL A 288 6.71 -5.30 3.62
C VAL A 288 6.64 -6.71 4.20
N VAL A 289 5.65 -7.01 5.05
CA VAL A 289 5.51 -8.32 5.70
C VAL A 289 5.29 -9.45 4.67
N PHE A 290 4.55 -9.19 3.60
CA PHE A 290 4.24 -10.19 2.58
C PHE A 290 5.22 -10.18 1.39
N ALA A 291 6.27 -9.35 1.39
CA ALA A 291 7.19 -9.22 0.26
C ALA A 291 7.82 -10.56 -0.14
N GLY A 292 8.38 -11.30 0.82
CA GLY A 292 8.98 -12.62 0.56
C GLY A 292 7.96 -13.66 0.06
N PHE A 293 6.71 -13.58 0.52
CA PHE A 293 5.63 -14.43 0.03
C PHE A 293 5.29 -14.12 -1.43
N VAL A 294 5.19 -12.82 -1.78
CA VAL A 294 4.93 -12.36 -3.14
C VAL A 294 6.08 -12.72 -4.09
N VAL A 295 7.33 -12.65 -3.63
CA VAL A 295 8.51 -13.05 -4.42
C VAL A 295 8.43 -14.53 -4.81
N GLN A 296 8.02 -15.40 -3.89
CA GLN A 296 8.01 -16.84 -4.10
C GLN A 296 6.76 -17.34 -4.85
N TYR A 297 5.59 -16.73 -4.60
CA TYR A 297 4.30 -17.26 -5.06
C TYR A 297 3.51 -16.30 -5.96
N GLY A 298 4.04 -15.11 -6.24
CA GLY A 298 3.41 -14.14 -7.14
C GLY A 298 3.22 -14.71 -8.55
N LEU A 299 2.05 -14.43 -9.14
CA LEU A 299 1.76 -14.83 -10.51
C LEU A 299 2.61 -14.04 -11.50
N LYS A 300 3.20 -14.75 -12.47
CA LYS A 300 3.91 -14.15 -13.60
C LYS A 300 2.92 -13.79 -14.71
N LEU A 301 2.07 -12.80 -14.47
CA LEU A 301 1.05 -12.35 -15.45
C LEU A 301 1.64 -11.47 -16.56
N PHE A 302 2.79 -10.84 -16.32
CA PHE A 302 3.42 -9.86 -17.23
C PHE A 302 4.89 -10.16 -17.55
N TYR A 303 5.38 -11.35 -17.20
CA TYR A 303 6.76 -11.82 -17.42
C TYR A 303 6.75 -13.24 -17.94
#